data_AF-A0A7R9LB17-F1
#
_entry.id   AF-A0A7R9LB17-F1
#
_cell.length_a   1.000
_cell.length_b   1.000
_cell.length_c   1.000
_cell.angle_alpha   90.00
_cell.angle_beta   90.00
_cell.angle_gamma   90.00
#
_symmetry.space_group_name_H-M   'P 1'
#
loop_
_entity.id
_entity.type
_entity.pdbx_description
1 polymer ?
#
loop_
_entity_poly.entity_id
_entity_poly.type
_entity_poly.pdbx_seq_one_letter_code
_entity_poly.pdbx_strand_id
1 'polypeptide(L)'
;MLGIGWLLGTLLGSVQLYHSKTVSFRYRNVTYVDCREEWDEAEGKAYTIITFLLTFLVPLFVLAFTYGNIGYKIFFYKAPNSSQSLHSRANNKS
;
A
#
# COMPACT_ATOMS: atom_id res chain seq x y z
N MET A 1 -17.79 -3.85 0.27
CA MET A 1 -16.36 -3.50 0.33
C MET A 1 -16.07 -2.32 1.25
N LEU A 2 -16.72 -1.15 1.07
CA LEU A 2 -16.45 0.04 1.88
C LEU A 2 -16.58 -0.19 3.39
N GLY A 3 -17.68 -0.82 3.84
CA GLY A 3 -17.90 -1.07 5.28
C GLY A 3 -16.80 -1.92 5.94
N ILE A 4 -16.27 -2.93 5.24
CA ILE A 4 -15.20 -3.78 5.78
C ILE A 4 -13.89 -2.98 5.93
N GLY A 5 -13.56 -2.14 4.94
CA GLY A 5 -12.39 -1.27 5.01
C GLY A 5 -12.48 -0.26 6.16
N TRP A 6 -13.65 0.34 6.38
CA TRP A 6 -13.89 1.26 7.50
C TRP A 6 -13.76 0.56 8.86
N LEU A 7 -14.31 -0.65 8.99
CA LEU A 7 -14.21 -1.44 10.22
C LEU A 7 -12.76 -1.83 10.51
N LEU A 8 -12.02 -2.33 9.51
CA LEU A 8 -10.60 -2.67 9.64
C LEU A 8 -9.74 -1.46 9.97
N GLY A 9 -9.97 -0.32 9.28
CA GLY A 9 -9.23 0.92 9.53
C GLY A 9 -9.48 1.47 10.93
N THR A 10 -10.75 1.47 11.38
CA THR A 10 -11.11 1.90 12.73
C THR A 10 -10.51 0.98 13.80
N LEU A 11 -10.56 -0.34 13.57
CA LEU A 11 -9.99 -1.31 14.50
C LEU A 11 -8.47 -1.13 14.63
N LEU A 12 -7.74 -1.05 13.51
CA LEU A 12 -6.30 -0.82 13.52
C LEU A 12 -5.95 0.50 14.22
N GLY A 13 -6.61 1.61 13.87
CA GLY A 13 -6.34 2.91 14.50
C GLY A 13 -6.70 2.96 15.99
N SER A 14 -7.73 2.22 16.42
CA SER A 14 -8.13 2.15 17.84
C SER A 14 -7.05 1.51 18.71
N VAL A 15 -6.34 0.51 18.17
CA VAL A 15 -5.25 -0.19 18.85
C VAL A 15 -4.05 0.74 19.04
N GLN A 16 -3.69 1.53 18.01
CA GLN A 16 -2.66 2.58 18.14
C GLN A 16 -3.04 3.62 19.19
N LEU A 17 -4.31 4.05 19.21
CA LEU A 17 -4.77 5.06 20.15
C LEU A 17 -4.73 4.55 21.60
N TYR A 18 -5.06 3.29 21.84
CA TYR A 18 -5.06 2.70 23.19
C TYR A 18 -3.65 2.63 23.81
N HIS A 19 -2.64 2.31 22.99
CA HIS A 19 -1.25 2.18 23.43
C HIS A 19 -0.47 3.50 23.42
N SER A 20 -1.04 4.58 22.88
CA SER A 20 -0.42 5.91 22.93
C SER A 20 -0.46 6.46 24.35
N LYS A 21 0.71 6.68 24.96
CA LYS A 21 0.86 7.26 26.30
C LYS A 21 1.68 8.54 26.24
N THR A 22 1.30 9.50 27.07
CA THR A 22 2.03 10.75 27.23
C THR A 22 3.03 10.59 28.36
N VAL A 23 4.31 10.60 28.02
CA VAL A 23 5.41 10.47 28.99
C VAL A 23 6.14 11.80 29.11
N SER A 24 6.30 12.28 30.34
CA SER A 24 7.10 13.49 30.61
C SER A 24 8.55 13.09 30.90
N PHE A 25 9.49 13.67 30.16
CA PHE A 25 10.92 13.42 30.33
C PHE A 25 11.65 14.73 30.59
N ARG A 26 12.59 14.71 31.55
CA ARG A 26 13.37 15.90 31.93
C ARG A 26 14.73 15.84 31.24
N TYR A 27 14.97 16.73 30.29
CA TYR A 27 16.24 16.81 29.56
C TYR A 27 16.80 18.24 29.65
N ARG A 28 18.08 18.37 30.07
CA ARG A 28 18.76 19.67 30.26
C ARG A 28 17.95 20.69 31.07
N ASN A 29 17.35 20.23 32.17
CA ASN A 29 16.53 21.05 33.08
C ASN A 29 15.23 21.64 32.49
N VAL A 30 14.83 21.19 31.30
CA VAL A 30 13.55 21.50 30.68
C VAL A 30 12.69 20.24 30.68
N THR A 31 11.41 20.38 31.03
CA THR A 31 10.44 19.29 30.98
C THR A 31 9.86 19.23 29.58
N TYR A 32 10.06 18.10 28.90
CA TYR A 32 9.47 17.82 27.60
C TYR A 32 8.38 16.78 27.76
N VAL A 33 7.33 16.90 26.95
CA VAL A 33 6.22 15.97 26.91
C VAL A 33 6.33 15.22 25.59
N ASP A 34 6.61 13.92 25.66
CA ASP A 34 6.63 13.03 24.49
C ASP A 34 5.33 12.23 24.44
N CYS A 35 4.83 12.00 23.23
CA CYS A 35 3.79 11.01 23.00
C CYS A 35 4.48 9.76 22.46
N ARG A 36 4.55 8.71 23.28
CA ARG A 36 5.20 7.46 22.91
C ARG A 36 4.20 6.32 23.03
N GLU A 37 4.28 5.40 22.08
CA GLU A 37 3.50 4.18 22.18
C GLU A 37 4.19 3.22 23.15
N GLU A 38 3.50 2.87 24.24
CA GLU A 38 3.98 1.87 25.20
C GLU A 38 3.55 0.48 24.73
N TRP A 39 4.53 -0.25 24.21
CA TRP A 39 4.39 -1.65 23.78
C TRP A 39 5.48 -2.49 24.44
N ASP A 40 5.18 -3.76 24.66
CA ASP A 40 6.25 -4.75 24.73
C ASP A 40 6.99 -4.78 23.38
N GLU A 41 8.31 -4.92 23.40
CA GLU A 41 9.14 -4.77 22.19
C GLU A 41 8.75 -5.78 21.10
N ALA A 42 8.31 -6.98 21.49
CA ALA A 42 7.87 -8.01 20.54
C ALA A 42 6.49 -7.66 19.94
N GLU A 43 5.54 -7.23 20.77
CA GLU A 43 4.17 -6.93 20.36
C GLU A 43 4.10 -5.70 19.44
N GLY A 44 4.82 -4.63 19.78
CA GLY A 44 4.85 -3.41 18.96
C GLY A 44 5.49 -3.63 17.58
N LYS A 45 6.56 -4.44 17.51
CA LYS A 45 7.18 -4.84 16.23
C LYS A 45 6.22 -5.68 15.38
N ALA A 46 5.58 -6.68 15.97
CA ALA A 46 4.62 -7.53 15.27
C ALA A 46 3.45 -6.69 14.73
N TYR A 47 2.88 -5.80 15.55
CA TYR A 47 1.78 -4.93 15.16
C TYR A 47 2.15 -4.01 13.98
N THR A 48 3.35 -3.41 14.02
CA THR A 48 3.84 -2.54 12.94
C THR A 48 4.00 -3.31 11.63
N ILE A 49 4.59 -4.52 11.68
CA ILE A 49 4.76 -5.37 10.50
C ILE A 49 3.39 -5.75 9.92
N ILE A 50 2.46 -6.21 10.76
CA ILE A 50 1.11 -6.60 10.33
C ILE A 50 0.39 -5.43 9.67
N THR A 51 0.44 -4.24 10.30
CA THR A 51 -0.20 -3.03 9.77
C THR A 51 0.39 -2.65 8.41
N PHE A 52 1.72 -2.68 8.27
CA PHE A 52 2.38 -2.42 6.99
C PHE A 52 1.96 -3.42 5.90
N LEU A 53 1.90 -4.72 6.24
CA LEU A 53 1.47 -5.74 5.28
C LEU A 53 0.03 -5.51 4.81
N LEU A 54 -0.89 -5.24 5.73
CA LEU A 54 -2.32 -5.11 5.44
C LEU A 54 -2.66 -3.80 4.71
N THR A 55 -2.05 -2.69 5.11
CA THR A 55 -2.39 -1.36 4.58
C THR A 55 -1.60 -1.00 3.32
N PHE A 56 -0.43 -1.61 3.12
CA PHE A 56 0.45 -1.26 2.01
C PHE A 56 0.77 -2.45 1.11
N LEU A 57 1.38 -3.51 1.64
CA LEU A 57 1.95 -4.57 0.79
C LEU A 57 0.87 -5.38 0.06
N VAL A 58 -0.19 -5.79 0.76
CA VAL A 58 -1.30 -6.56 0.17
C VAL A 58 -2.03 -5.74 -0.90
N PRO A 59 -2.46 -4.48 -0.64
CA PRO A 59 -3.04 -3.64 -1.69
C PRO A 59 -2.10 -3.43 -2.87
N LEU A 60 -0.81 -3.18 -2.62
CA LEU A 60 0.19 -2.97 -3.67
C LEU A 60 0.35 -4.22 -4.54
N PHE A 61 0.40 -5.41 -3.93
CA PHE A 61 0.53 -6.67 -4.66
C PHE A 61 -0.71 -6.96 -5.51
N VAL A 62 -1.91 -6.74 -4.97
CA VAL A 62 -3.18 -6.89 -5.72
C VAL A 62 -3.20 -5.95 -6.92
N LEU A 63 -2.78 -4.69 -6.73
CA LEU A 63 -2.69 -3.73 -7.82
C LEU A 63 -1.64 -4.17 -8.85
N ALA A 64 -0.42 -4.46 -8.43
CA ALA A 64 0.67 -4.88 -9.32
C ALA A 64 0.29 -6.12 -10.13
N PHE A 65 -0.33 -7.11 -9.51
CA PHE A 65 -0.79 -8.32 -10.19
C PHE A 65 -1.92 -8.01 -11.18
N THR A 66 -2.96 -7.30 -10.75
CA THR A 66 -4.11 -6.99 -11.60
C THR A 66 -3.71 -6.15 -12.80
N TYR A 67 -3.00 -5.05 -12.56
CA TYR A 67 -2.52 -4.16 -13.62
C TYR A 67 -1.43 -4.82 -14.48
N GLY A 68 -0.59 -5.67 -13.90
CA GLY A 68 0.38 -6.47 -14.64
C GLY A 68 -0.29 -7.40 -15.65
N ASN A 69 -1.34 -8.12 -15.25
CA ASN A 69 -2.11 -8.98 -16.15
C ASN A 69 -2.83 -8.18 -17.24
N ILE A 70 -3.42 -7.03 -16.88
CA ILE A 70 -4.08 -6.14 -17.86
C ILE A 70 -3.04 -5.62 -18.87
N GLY A 71 -1.89 -5.14 -18.40
CA GLY A 71 -0.80 -4.66 -19.24
C GLY A 71 -0.25 -5.75 -20.16
N TYR A 72 -0.02 -6.95 -19.61
CA TYR A 72 0.38 -8.12 -20.39
C TYR A 72 -0.65 -8.41 -21.49
N LYS A 73 -1.94 -8.52 -21.14
CA LYS A 73 -3.00 -8.77 -22.12
C LYS A 73 -3.00 -7.72 -23.23
N ILE A 74 -2.89 -6.43 -22.90
CA ILE A 74 -2.85 -5.34 -23.88
C ILE A 74 -1.62 -5.45 -24.78
N PHE A 75 -0.45 -5.73 -24.22
CA PHE A 75 0.80 -5.85 -24.96
C PHE A 75 0.72 -6.97 -26.01
N PHE A 76 0.25 -8.15 -25.61
CA PHE A 76 0.10 -9.29 -26.51
C PHE A 76 -1.06 -9.16 -27.51
N TYR A 77 -2.17 -8.47 -27.16
CA TYR A 77 -3.28 -8.25 -28.09
C TYR A 77 -3.05 -7.09 -29.09
N LYS A 78 -2.18 -6.12 -28.79
CA LYS A 78 -1.87 -5.03 -29.73
C LYS A 78 -0.73 -5.37 -30.70
N ALA A 79 0.16 -6.30 -30.35
CA ALA A 79 1.23 -6.77 -31.20
C ALA A 79 0.80 -7.29 -32.60
N PRO A 80 -0.35 -7.97 -32.80
CA PRO A 80 -0.70 -8.53 -34.11
C PRO A 80 -1.22 -7.51 -35.12
N ASN A 81 -1.73 -6.33 -34.72
CA ASN A 81 -2.34 -5.37 -35.66
C ASN A 81 -1.37 -4.31 -36.21
N SER A 82 -0.25 -4.09 -35.52
CA SER A 82 0.76 -3.11 -35.99
C SER A 82 1.41 -3.53 -37.31
N SER A 83 1.57 -4.83 -37.56
CA SER A 83 2.11 -5.37 -38.82
C SER A 83 1.10 -5.29 -39.98
N GLN A 84 -0.18 -5.52 -39.71
CA GLN A 84 -1.25 -5.50 -40.72
C GLN A 84 -1.52 -4.08 -41.24
N SER A 85 -1.54 -3.11 -40.33
CA SER A 85 -1.73 -1.69 -40.67
C SER A 85 -0.52 -1.10 -41.40
N LEU A 86 0.70 -1.49 -41.04
CA LEU A 86 1.90 -1.10 -41.80
C LEU A 86 1.94 -1.73 -43.20
N HIS A 87 1.58 -3.02 -43.34
CA HIS A 87 1.52 -3.70 -44.64
C HIS A 87 0.45 -3.11 -45.56
N SER A 88 -0.76 -2.83 -45.03
CA SER A 88 -1.82 -2.15 -45.80
C SER A 88 -1.43 -0.74 -46.23
N ARG A 89 -0.70 0.01 -45.38
CA ARG A 89 -0.26 1.37 -45.72
C ARG A 89 0.90 1.42 -46.70
N ALA A 90 1.70 0.35 -46.78
CA ALA A 90 2.77 0.20 -47.77
C ALA A 90 2.23 -0.19 -49.15
N ASN A 91 1.17 -1.02 -49.21
CA ASN A 91 0.54 -1.44 -50.46
C ASN A 91 -0.32 -0.32 -51.11
N ASN A 92 -0.93 0.57 -50.32
CA ASN A 92 -1.67 1.74 -50.81
C ASN A 92 -0.78 2.93 -51.26
N LYS A 93 0.52 2.70 -51.48
CA LYS A 93 1.45 3.72 -51.99
C LYS A 93 2.17 3.30 -53.28
N SER A 94 1.85 2.13 -53.84
CA SER A 94 2.27 1.69 -55.19
C SER A 94 1.12 1.82 -56.16
#